data_AF-A0AAE3MB41-F1
#
_entry.id   AF-A0AAE3MB41-F1
#
_cell.length_a   1.000
_cell.length_b   1.000
_cell.length_c   1.000
_cell.angle_alpha   90.00
_cell.angle_beta   90.00
_cell.angle_gamma   90.00
#
_symmetry.space_group_name_H-M   'P 1'
#
loop_
_entity.id
_entity.type
_entity.pdbx_description
1 polymer ?
#
loop_
_entity_poly.entity_id
_entity_poly.type
_entity_poly.pdbx_seq_one_letter_code
_entity_poly.pdbx_strand_id
1 'polypeptide(L)'
;MRTTVSISKWGNSMALRLPKSILDENHLVEGSKIDIVSEEGKIILKPQLKKIREGWEQAAIEAHQNEDDKIMMDFNNEFDKEEWKW
;
A
#
# COMPACT_ATOMS: atom_id res chain seq x y z
N MET A 1 -9.64 19.15 -5.38
CA MET A 1 -9.58 19.91 -6.65
C MET A 1 -10.64 19.39 -7.62
N ARG A 2 -11.28 20.25 -8.45
CA ARG A 2 -12.16 19.80 -9.56
C ARG A 2 -11.59 20.31 -10.87
N THR A 3 -11.35 19.42 -11.82
CA THR A 3 -10.86 19.74 -13.16
C THR A 3 -11.72 19.04 -14.21
N THR A 4 -11.80 19.61 -15.41
CA THR A 4 -12.46 18.98 -16.56
C THR A 4 -11.40 18.75 -17.63
N VAL A 5 -11.30 17.52 -18.12
CA VAL A 5 -10.37 17.13 -19.18
C VAL A 5 -11.13 16.40 -20.29
N SER A 6 -10.61 16.47 -21.51
CA SER A 6 -11.15 15.74 -22.66
C SER A 6 -10.35 14.48 -22.92
N ILE A 7 -11.03 13.42 -23.33
CA ILE A 7 -10.40 12.19 -23.82
C ILE A 7 -9.85 12.44 -25.22
N SER A 8 -8.65 11.94 -25.49
CA SER A 8 -7.97 12.07 -26.79
C SER A 8 -7.29 10.77 -27.21
N LYS A 9 -7.03 10.59 -28.50
CA LYS A 9 -6.29 9.42 -28.98
C LYS A 9 -4.82 9.47 -28.55
N TRP A 10 -4.31 8.34 -28.10
CA TRP A 10 -2.89 8.05 -27.98
C TRP A 10 -2.61 6.72 -28.67
N GLY A 11 -2.03 6.79 -29.87
CA GLY A 11 -1.88 5.62 -30.73
C GLY A 11 -3.23 5.00 -31.08
N ASN A 12 -3.40 3.70 -30.82
CA ASN A 12 -4.63 2.96 -31.09
C ASN A 12 -5.63 2.99 -29.92
N SER A 13 -5.33 3.72 -28.84
CA SER A 13 -6.16 3.78 -27.64
C SER A 13 -6.62 5.20 -27.34
N MET A 14 -7.62 5.30 -26.46
CA MET A 14 -8.07 6.56 -25.90
C MET A 14 -7.39 6.80 -24.55
N ALA A 15 -7.01 8.05 -24.29
CA ALA A 15 -6.30 8.45 -23.08
C ALA A 15 -6.85 9.77 -22.52
N LEU A 16 -6.73 9.91 -21.20
CA LEU A 16 -6.96 11.14 -20.46
C LEU A 16 -5.62 11.68 -19.98
N ARG A 17 -5.40 12.99 -20.10
CA ARG A 17 -4.22 13.65 -19.53
C ARG A 17 -4.52 14.07 -18.10
N LEU A 18 -3.75 13.55 -17.15
CA LEU A 18 -3.83 13.94 -15.74
C LEU A 18 -3.02 15.23 -15.53
N PRO A 19 -3.61 16.29 -14.94
CA PRO A 19 -2.86 17.46 -14.52
C PRO A 19 -1.78 17.11 -13.50
N LYS A 20 -0.67 17.85 -13.51
CA LYS A 20 0.46 17.64 -12.60
C LYS A 20 0.06 17.61 -11.13
N SER A 21 -0.85 18.50 -10.71
CA SER A 21 -1.34 18.53 -9.33
C SER A 21 -1.98 17.21 -8.87
N ILE A 22 -2.72 16.52 -9.74
CA ILE A 22 -3.31 15.21 -9.41
C ILE A 22 -2.23 14.14 -9.28
N LEU A 23 -1.20 14.18 -10.13
CA LEU A 23 -0.07 13.26 -10.05
C LEU A 23 0.70 13.46 -8.73
N ASP A 24 1.02 14.71 -8.39
CA ASP A 24 1.76 15.07 -7.19
C ASP A 24 0.99 14.67 -5.91
N GLU A 25 -0.32 14.98 -5.83
CA GLU A 25 -1.19 14.61 -4.70
C GLU A 25 -1.30 13.10 -4.48
N ASN A 26 -1.12 12.29 -5.52
CA ASN A 26 -1.23 10.82 -5.45
C ASN A 26 0.14 10.13 -5.53
N HIS A 27 1.24 10.88 -5.44
CA HIS A 27 2.62 10.37 -5.55
C HIS A 27 2.85 9.51 -6.81
N LEU A 28 2.22 9.89 -7.91
CA LEU A 28 2.34 9.22 -9.20
C LEU A 28 3.45 9.87 -10.03
N VAL A 29 4.25 9.02 -10.66
CA VAL A 29 5.31 9.42 -11.60
C VAL A 29 5.16 8.64 -12.91
N GLU A 30 5.97 8.99 -13.90
CA GLU A 30 6.03 8.20 -15.13
C GLU A 30 6.36 6.74 -14.81
N GLY A 31 5.60 5.81 -15.39
CA GLY A 31 5.74 4.37 -15.13
C GLY A 31 5.01 3.85 -13.89
N SER A 32 4.40 4.71 -13.07
CA SER A 32 3.51 4.26 -11.99
C SER A 32 2.37 3.40 -12.53
N LYS A 33 2.09 2.28 -11.86
CA LYS A 33 0.96 1.42 -12.18
C LYS A 33 -0.31 1.92 -11.50
N ILE A 34 -1.43 1.81 -12.20
CA ILE A 34 -2.74 2.28 -11.74
C ILE A 34 -3.77 1.19 -12.08
N ASP A 35 -4.57 0.81 -11.10
CA ASP A 35 -5.74 -0.03 -11.31
C ASP A 35 -6.91 0.82 -11.78
N ILE A 36 -7.58 0.36 -12.84
CA ILE A 36 -8.78 1.01 -13.39
C ILE A 36 -9.98 0.14 -13.06
N VAL A 37 -10.92 0.69 -12.29
CA VAL A 37 -12.16 0.02 -11.92
C VAL A 37 -13.35 0.77 -12.53
N SER A 38 -14.27 0.04 -13.17
CA SER A 38 -15.53 0.58 -13.68
C SER A 38 -16.67 0.07 -12.82
N GLU A 39 -17.26 0.94 -12.00
CA GLU A 39 -18.36 0.60 -11.11
C GLU A 39 -19.37 1.74 -11.04
N GLU A 40 -20.67 1.44 -10.99
CA GLU A 40 -21.75 2.43 -10.85
C GLU A 40 -21.72 3.59 -11.88
N GLY A 41 -21.31 3.30 -13.12
CA GLY A 41 -21.18 4.31 -14.17
C GLY A 41 -20.02 5.30 -13.96
N LYS A 42 -19.10 5.00 -13.03
CA LYS A 42 -17.90 5.77 -12.75
C LYS A 42 -16.66 4.96 -13.12
N ILE A 43 -15.61 5.66 -13.52
CA ILE A 43 -14.26 5.10 -13.65
C ILE A 43 -13.46 5.60 -12.46
N ILE A 44 -12.93 4.66 -11.68
CA ILE A 44 -12.10 4.93 -10.51
C ILE A 44 -10.68 4.49 -10.82
N LEU A 45 -9.75 5.43 -10.68
CA LEU A 45 -8.32 5.19 -10.83
C LEU A 45 -7.71 5.03 -9.44
N LYS A 46 -7.10 3.88 -9.17
CA LYS A 46 -6.44 3.60 -7.88
C LYS A 46 -4.94 3.42 -8.11
N PRO A 47 -4.07 4.25 -7.52
CA PRO A 47 -2.64 4.03 -7.54
C PRO A 47 -2.30 2.63 -7.04
N GLN A 48 -1.53 1.86 -7.82
CA GLN A 48 -1.01 0.57 -7.37
C GLN A 48 0.24 0.82 -6.52
N LEU A 49 0.03 1.31 -5.30
CA LEU A 49 1.08 1.44 -4.31
C LEU A 49 1.43 0.04 -3.79
N LYS A 50 2.72 -0.31 -3.75
CA LYS A 50 3.15 -1.53 -3.04
C LYS A 50 2.58 -1.47 -1.63
N LYS A 51 1.89 -2.53 -1.21
CA LYS A 51 1.46 -2.61 0.18
C LYS A 51 2.72 -2.64 1.03
N ILE A 52 2.83 -1.73 2.00
CA ILE A 52 3.99 -1.62 2.89
C ILE A 52 4.35 -2.98 3.53
N ARG A 53 3.34 -3.83 3.74
CA ARG A 53 3.46 -5.16 4.33
C ARG A 53 3.19 -6.31 3.35
N GLU A 54 3.35 -6.07 2.06
CA GLU A 54 3.30 -7.14 1.07
C GLU A 54 4.37 -8.20 1.40
N GLY A 55 3.98 -9.46 1.53
CA GLY A 55 4.87 -10.57 1.90
C GLY A 55 5.18 -10.70 3.39
N TRP A 56 4.72 -9.80 4.26
CA TRP A 56 4.98 -9.91 5.72
C TRP A 56 4.34 -11.14 6.34
N GLU A 57 3.15 -11.53 5.87
CA GLU A 57 2.48 -12.75 6.33
C GLU A 57 3.35 -13.99 6.08
N GLN A 58 3.88 -14.11 4.86
CA GLN A 58 4.75 -15.23 4.50
C GLN A 58 6.06 -15.19 5.29
N ALA A 59 6.68 -14.01 5.43
CA ALA A 59 7.90 -13.84 6.20
C ALA A 59 7.70 -14.16 7.69
N ALA A 60 6.54 -13.84 8.27
CA ALA A 60 6.21 -14.19 9.65
C ALA A 60 6.05 -15.70 9.84
N ILE A 61 5.42 -16.40 8.88
CA ILE A 61 5.30 -17.86 8.88
C ILE A 61 6.70 -18.50 8.80
N GLU A 62 7.56 -18.01 7.91
CA GLU A 62 8.93 -18.52 7.74
C GLU A 62 9.78 -18.26 8.99
N ALA A 63 9.70 -17.06 9.57
CA ALA A 63 10.41 -16.72 10.81
C ALA A 63 10.02 -17.65 11.97
N HIS A 64 8.74 -17.98 12.11
CA HIS A 64 8.27 -18.92 13.12
C HIS A 64 8.78 -20.35 12.86
N GLN A 65 8.77 -20.81 11.60
CA GLN A 65 9.31 -22.12 11.22
C GLN A 65 10.81 -22.25 11.52
N ASN A 66 11.57 -21.17 11.38
CA ASN A 66 12.99 -21.10 11.68
C ASN A 66 13.28 -20.77 13.15
N GLU A 67 12.26 -20.52 13.97
CA GLU A 67 12.38 -20.05 15.36
C GLU A 67 13.09 -18.68 15.50
N ASP A 68 13.14 -17.89 14.43
CA ASP A 68 13.73 -16.54 14.40
C ASP A 68 12.88 -15.50 15.14
N ASP A 69 11.64 -15.85 15.50
CA ASP A 69 10.72 -15.03 16.29
C ASP A 69 10.93 -15.16 17.81
N LYS A 70 11.87 -16.01 18.25
CA LYS A 70 12.22 -16.16 19.66
C LYS A 70 12.99 -14.95 20.18
N ILE A 71 12.58 -14.47 21.35
CA ILE A 71 13.29 -13.40 22.06
C ILE A 71 14.69 -13.92 22.45
N MET A 72 15.73 -13.33 21.88
CA MET A 72 17.12 -13.75 22.11
C MET A 72 17.71 -13.30 23.46
N MET A 73 17.07 -12.32 24.11
CA MET A 73 17.52 -11.75 25.39
C MET A 73 16.41 -11.81 26.42
N ASP A 74 16.77 -12.12 27.65
CA ASP A 74 15.83 -11.99 28.76
C ASP A 74 15.65 -10.49 29.09
N PHE A 75 14.42 -9.99 28.90
CA PHE A 75 14.03 -8.62 29.25
C PHE A 75 13.25 -8.56 30.57
N ASN A 76 13.13 -9.69 31.28
CA ASN A 76 12.45 -9.73 32.56
C ASN A 76 13.14 -8.78 33.54
N ASN A 77 12.34 -8.00 34.25
CA ASN A 77 12.77 -7.11 35.30
C ASN A 77 12.01 -7.44 36.59
N GLU A 78 12.22 -6.65 37.66
CA GLU A 78 11.59 -6.91 38.95
C GLU A 78 10.06 -6.89 38.91
N PHE A 79 9.48 -6.21 37.91
CA PHE A 79 8.04 -6.08 37.70
C PHE A 79 7.38 -7.32 37.10
N ASP A 80 8.16 -8.21 36.47
CA ASP A 80 7.68 -9.46 35.88
C ASP A 80 7.62 -10.61 36.90
N LYS A 81 8.08 -10.37 38.14
CA LYS A 81 8.18 -11.39 39.19
C LYS A 81 6.89 -11.61 39.98
N GLU A 82 5.96 -10.65 39.94
CA GLU A 82 4.71 -10.73 40.68
C GLU A 82 3.51 -10.56 39.74
N GLU A 83 2.55 -11.49 39.80
CA GLU A 83 1.27 -11.35 39.10
C GLU A 83 0.53 -10.11 39.61
N TRP A 84 0.19 -9.21 38.68
CA TRP A 84 -0.49 -7.98 39.04
C TRP A 84 -1.88 -8.28 39.58
N LYS A 85 -2.14 -7.83 40.81
CA LYS A 85 -3.49 -7.82 41.39
C LYS A 85 -4.08 -6.43 41.21
N TRP A 86 -5.18 -6.38 40.44
CA TRP A 86 -6.03 -5.20 40.29
C TRP A 86 -6.82 -4.93 41.57
#